data_AF-A0AAD4NAM7-F1
#
_entry.id   AF-A0AAD4NAM7-F1
#
_cell.length_a   1.000
_cell.length_b   1.000
_cell.length_c   1.000
_cell.angle_alpha   90.00
_cell.angle_beta   90.00
_cell.angle_gamma   90.00
#
_symmetry.space_group_name_H-M   'P 1'
#
loop_
_entity.id
_entity.type
_entity.pdbx_description
1 polymer ?
#
loop_
_entity_poly.entity_id
_entity_poly.type
_entity_poly.pdbx_seq_one_letter_code
_entity_poly.pdbx_strand_id
1 'polypeptide(L)'
;MSKRKSEGNDVEDLENEPRKKSFREDGDQQLSESSDENSVEENTDESHLPPMPRKKNYRQRAHCNPLSINDCFDHPESPDKMDWAALLGPKAKEVPVEFADIGCGYGGLLMRLAPMFPNAGMVGMEIRFKVSKFVQDKIVALRARHPEGTYDNVCCVRTNTMRFLRNFFHEKQLTKMFFLFPDPHFKKRKHKWRIIAPGPLLDSYAEVLRPDSGRVYTLTDVEELHEWMVKHLSEHSLFERLSPEEMAEDVVVGELLKEDDPPTEEGQKVRRAGTKTHAAVFRRLANPKVLAEKKDIVKSETGSVNPSDNGNKIAKTDNQMVDSFNQPTNTDSDKDGGTDHAGAHQKHEKVTTSSAKQEANENNL
;
A
#
# COMPACT_ATOMS: atom_id res chain seq x y z
N MET A 1 -20.21 14.09 81.50
CA MET A 1 -21.21 13.00 81.62
C MET A 1 -22.47 13.52 80.95
N SER A 2 -23.15 12.92 79.97
CA SER A 2 -23.30 11.53 79.56
C SER A 2 -23.75 11.48 78.09
N LYS A 3 -23.55 10.30 77.47
CA LYS A 3 -23.78 9.91 76.08
C LYS A 3 -25.28 9.75 75.71
N ARG A 4 -25.61 9.81 74.40
CA ARG A 4 -26.20 8.73 73.54
C ARG A 4 -26.88 9.34 72.28
N LYS A 5 -26.44 8.95 71.05
CA LYS A 5 -27.04 7.96 70.09
C LYS A 5 -28.33 8.49 69.42
N SER A 6 -28.65 8.31 68.13
CA SER A 6 -28.15 7.45 67.03
C SER A 6 -28.93 7.76 65.72
N GLU A 7 -28.35 7.41 64.56
CA GLU A 7 -28.99 6.94 63.28
C GLU A 7 -29.96 7.89 62.52
N GLY A 8 -29.99 8.03 61.19
CA GLY A 8 -29.29 7.47 60.02
C GLY A 8 -29.86 8.11 58.72
N ASN A 9 -29.12 8.01 57.60
CA ASN A 9 -29.48 7.89 56.15
C ASN A 9 -30.78 8.53 55.58
N ASP A 10 -30.94 9.03 54.34
CA ASP A 10 -30.25 9.04 53.04
C ASP A 10 -31.03 10.10 52.17
N VAL A 11 -30.37 10.98 51.40
CA VAL A 11 -30.31 11.05 49.91
C VAL A 11 -31.40 11.90 49.19
N GLU A 12 -30.89 12.76 48.27
CA GLU A 12 -31.48 13.39 47.06
C GLU A 12 -32.55 14.51 47.17
N ASP A 13 -32.21 15.72 46.71
CA ASP A 13 -32.54 16.23 45.35
C ASP A 13 -32.15 17.72 45.22
N LEU A 14 -31.40 18.09 44.17
CA LEU A 14 -31.13 19.48 43.79
C LEU A 14 -31.55 19.74 42.35
N GLU A 15 -32.61 20.55 42.20
CA GLU A 15 -33.14 21.08 40.95
C GLU A 15 -32.32 22.28 40.41
N ASN A 16 -32.14 22.28 39.07
CA ASN A 16 -32.22 23.37 38.07
C ASN A 16 -32.48 24.81 38.56
N GLU A 17 -32.02 25.93 37.99
CA GLU A 17 -31.29 26.36 36.76
C GLU A 17 -31.06 27.92 36.95
N PRO A 18 -30.80 28.78 35.94
CA PRO A 18 -29.64 28.95 35.05
C PRO A 18 -28.98 30.35 35.20
N ARG A 19 -27.74 30.56 34.73
CA ARG A 19 -27.16 31.92 34.56
C ARG A 19 -26.57 32.16 33.17
N LYS A 20 -27.09 33.23 32.54
CA LYS A 20 -26.68 33.89 31.30
C LYS A 20 -25.17 34.23 31.31
N LYS A 21 -24.49 34.03 30.18
CA LYS A 21 -23.15 34.60 29.90
C LYS A 21 -23.24 35.72 28.87
N SER A 22 -22.67 36.86 29.26
CA SER A 22 -22.48 38.07 28.48
C SER A 22 -21.16 38.04 27.70
N PHE A 23 -21.16 38.70 26.54
CA PHE A 23 -20.00 39.06 25.71
C PHE A 23 -18.98 39.94 26.45
N ARG A 24 -17.69 39.81 26.08
CA ARG A 24 -16.71 40.90 25.99
C ARG A 24 -15.53 40.49 25.08
N GLU A 25 -15.10 41.43 24.26
CA GLU A 25 -14.07 41.37 23.22
C GLU A 25 -12.65 41.67 23.72
N ASP A 26 -11.69 41.27 22.87
CA ASP A 26 -10.34 41.78 22.59
C ASP A 26 -9.15 41.59 23.54
N GLY A 27 -8.06 41.12 22.92
CA GLY A 27 -6.72 40.98 23.46
C GLY A 27 -5.81 40.16 22.53
N ASP A 28 -5.58 40.66 21.32
CA ASP A 28 -4.63 40.12 20.34
C ASP A 28 -3.19 40.46 20.80
N GLN A 29 -2.37 39.44 21.07
CA GLN A 29 -0.93 39.57 21.29
C GLN A 29 -0.18 38.68 20.31
N GLN A 30 0.42 39.34 19.32
CA GLN A 30 1.43 38.80 18.42
C GLN A 30 2.61 38.24 19.22
N LEU A 31 2.86 36.93 19.07
CA LEU A 31 4.13 36.31 19.42
C LEU A 31 4.88 36.03 18.12
N SER A 32 6.05 36.63 18.03
CA SER A 32 7.00 36.59 16.92
C SER A 32 7.52 35.18 16.64
N GLU A 33 7.33 34.70 15.41
CA GLU A 33 8.07 33.56 14.86
C GLU A 33 9.46 34.05 14.42
N SER A 34 10.51 33.54 15.05
CA SER A 34 11.88 33.63 14.56
C SER A 34 12.43 32.22 14.37
N SER A 35 12.69 31.83 13.13
CA SER A 35 13.66 30.78 12.81
C SER A 35 14.16 31.02 11.40
N ASP A 36 15.46 31.31 11.34
CA ASP A 36 16.26 31.59 10.17
C ASP A 36 16.20 30.45 9.13
N GLU A 37 15.65 30.74 7.96
CA GLU A 37 15.97 30.04 6.73
C GLU A 37 16.96 30.91 5.95
N ASN A 38 18.25 30.61 6.08
CA ASN A 38 19.28 31.11 5.16
C ASN A 38 19.95 29.90 4.51
N SER A 39 19.27 29.30 3.54
CA SER A 39 19.91 28.48 2.52
C SER A 39 20.27 29.40 1.36
N VAL A 40 21.56 29.42 1.01
CA VAL A 40 22.14 30.15 -0.11
C VAL A 40 21.37 29.83 -1.38
N GLU A 41 20.58 30.79 -1.87
CA GLU A 41 19.93 30.71 -3.18
C GLU A 41 21.00 30.88 -4.26
N GLU A 42 21.42 29.78 -4.89
CA GLU A 42 22.04 29.85 -6.20
C GLU A 42 20.99 30.38 -7.18
N ASN A 43 21.19 31.64 -7.57
CA ASN A 43 20.32 32.41 -8.44
C ASN A 43 20.44 31.88 -9.88
N THR A 44 19.79 30.75 -10.14
CA THR A 44 19.49 30.28 -11.49
C THR A 44 18.20 30.97 -11.93
N ASP A 45 18.20 31.58 -13.11
CA ASP A 45 17.02 32.26 -13.68
C ASP A 45 15.95 31.21 -14.08
N GLU A 46 15.24 30.69 -13.07
CA GLU A 46 14.13 29.73 -13.22
C GLU A 46 12.82 30.41 -13.67
N SER A 47 12.85 31.66 -14.11
CA SER A 47 11.63 32.41 -14.48
C SER A 47 10.78 31.75 -15.57
N HIS A 48 11.39 30.88 -16.38
CA HIS A 48 10.75 30.12 -17.45
C HIS A 48 10.16 28.76 -17.01
N LEU A 49 10.48 28.28 -15.80
CA LEU A 49 9.99 26.99 -15.29
C LEU A 49 8.65 27.14 -14.58
N PRO A 50 7.77 26.10 -14.62
CA PRO A 50 6.56 26.10 -13.80
C PRO A 50 6.91 26.33 -12.32
N PRO A 51 6.22 27.25 -11.62
CA PRO A 51 6.54 27.55 -10.24
C PRO A 51 6.18 26.38 -9.32
N MET A 52 7.01 26.12 -8.31
CA MET A 52 6.68 25.13 -7.29
C MET A 52 5.38 25.52 -6.56
N PRO A 53 4.39 24.62 -6.47
CA PRO A 53 3.13 24.95 -5.84
C PRO A 53 3.30 25.17 -4.34
N ARG A 54 2.61 26.18 -3.81
CA ARG A 54 2.64 26.51 -2.37
C ARG A 54 1.40 25.95 -1.69
N LYS A 55 1.58 25.06 -0.70
CA LYS A 55 0.49 24.35 0.01
C LYS A 55 -0.63 25.26 0.50
N LYS A 56 -0.29 26.48 0.97
CA LYS A 56 -1.28 27.47 1.45
C LYS A 56 -2.40 27.76 0.45
N ASN A 57 -2.12 27.66 -0.86
CA ASN A 57 -3.09 27.91 -1.93
C ASN A 57 -4.00 26.70 -2.20
N TYR A 58 -3.64 25.52 -1.70
CA TYR A 58 -4.30 24.24 -1.99
C TYR A 58 -4.94 23.60 -0.76
N ARG A 59 -5.00 24.32 0.37
CA ARG A 59 -5.60 23.81 1.62
C ARG A 59 -7.07 23.47 1.42
N GLN A 60 -7.44 22.29 1.90
CA GLN A 60 -8.82 21.78 1.97
C GLN A 60 -8.99 21.02 3.28
N ARG A 61 -10.23 20.92 3.79
CA ARG A 61 -10.53 20.11 4.98
C ARG A 61 -10.01 18.67 4.80
N ALA A 62 -9.38 18.14 5.84
CA ALA A 62 -8.74 16.82 5.79
C ALA A 62 -9.74 15.67 5.64
N HIS A 63 -10.85 15.75 6.37
CA HIS A 63 -11.86 14.71 6.40
C HIS A 63 -12.88 14.88 5.26
N CYS A 64 -13.16 13.79 4.57
CA CYS A 64 -14.23 13.68 3.58
C CYS A 64 -15.10 12.45 3.88
N ASN A 65 -16.31 12.41 3.34
CA ASN A 65 -17.14 11.21 3.41
C ASN A 65 -16.89 10.38 2.15
N PRO A 66 -16.16 9.25 2.23
CA PRO A 66 -15.88 8.42 1.05
C PRO A 66 -17.14 7.75 0.50
N LEU A 67 -18.26 7.75 1.24
CA LEU A 67 -19.54 7.22 0.77
C LEU A 67 -20.46 8.29 0.18
N SER A 68 -19.99 9.54 0.03
CA SER A 68 -20.72 10.59 -0.68
C SER A 68 -21.00 10.18 -2.13
N ILE A 69 -22.26 10.27 -2.57
CA ILE A 69 -22.68 9.93 -3.95
C ILE A 69 -22.58 11.17 -4.87
N ASN A 70 -22.50 12.37 -4.28
CA ASN A 70 -22.58 13.64 -5.02
C ASN A 70 -21.24 14.05 -5.66
N ASP A 71 -20.16 13.32 -5.37
CA ASP A 71 -18.85 13.62 -5.91
C ASP A 71 -18.70 12.92 -7.27
N CYS A 72 -18.69 13.72 -8.34
CA CYS A 72 -18.31 13.24 -9.66
C CYS A 72 -16.78 13.03 -9.68
N PHE A 73 -16.36 11.77 -9.70
CA PHE A 73 -14.97 11.39 -9.91
C PHE A 73 -14.82 10.88 -11.33
N ASP A 74 -13.85 11.45 -12.04
CA ASP A 74 -13.40 10.85 -13.29
C ASP A 74 -12.67 9.54 -12.98
N HIS A 75 -13.11 8.46 -13.61
CA HIS A 75 -12.53 7.14 -13.43
C HIS A 75 -12.71 6.35 -14.73
N PRO A 76 -11.73 5.49 -15.09
CA PRO A 76 -11.87 4.64 -16.26
C PRO A 76 -13.01 3.63 -16.08
N GLU A 77 -13.62 3.20 -17.18
CA GLU A 77 -14.67 2.16 -17.14
C GLU A 77 -14.09 0.81 -16.68
N SER A 78 -12.85 0.52 -17.04
CA SER A 78 -12.11 -0.70 -16.69
C SER A 78 -10.60 -0.44 -16.77
N PRO A 79 -9.75 -1.33 -16.21
CA PRO A 79 -8.31 -1.17 -16.28
C PRO A 79 -7.76 -1.03 -17.71
N ASP A 80 -8.34 -1.73 -18.68
CA ASP A 80 -7.97 -1.63 -20.11
C ASP A 80 -8.18 -0.22 -20.71
N LYS A 81 -9.05 0.58 -20.08
CA LYS A 81 -9.35 1.97 -20.50
C LYS A 81 -8.53 3.01 -19.73
N MET A 82 -7.68 2.59 -18.80
CA MET A 82 -6.84 3.51 -18.04
C MET A 82 -5.64 3.96 -18.88
N ASP A 83 -5.61 5.23 -19.29
CA ASP A 83 -4.51 5.80 -20.05
C ASP A 83 -3.40 6.32 -19.12
N TRP A 84 -2.50 5.42 -18.71
CA TRP A 84 -1.32 5.80 -17.94
C TRP A 84 -0.34 6.70 -18.73
N ALA A 85 -0.35 6.62 -20.07
CA ALA A 85 0.53 7.44 -20.93
C ALA A 85 0.13 8.92 -20.89
N ALA A 86 -1.15 9.23 -20.72
CA ALA A 86 -1.59 10.62 -20.49
C ALA A 86 -1.00 11.24 -19.20
N LEU A 87 -0.67 10.43 -18.19
CA LEU A 87 -0.22 10.91 -16.88
C LEU A 87 1.31 10.82 -16.68
N LEU A 88 1.91 9.72 -17.15
CA LEU A 88 3.35 9.46 -17.05
C LEU A 88 4.11 9.84 -18.33
N GLY A 89 3.41 10.24 -19.40
CA GLY A 89 4.04 10.58 -20.67
C GLY A 89 4.73 9.36 -21.32
N PRO A 90 5.86 9.57 -22.03
CA PRO A 90 6.61 8.49 -22.68
C PRO A 90 6.99 7.35 -21.72
N LYS A 91 7.24 7.67 -20.45
CA LYS A 91 7.68 6.71 -19.43
C LYS A 91 6.67 5.58 -19.20
N ALA A 92 5.38 5.81 -19.44
CA ALA A 92 4.33 4.80 -19.29
C ALA A 92 4.55 3.55 -20.18
N LYS A 93 5.26 3.69 -21.31
CA LYS A 93 5.56 2.57 -22.21
C LYS A 93 6.71 1.70 -21.70
N GLU A 94 7.52 2.24 -20.81
CA GLU A 94 8.72 1.59 -20.27
C GLU A 94 8.47 1.01 -18.88
N VAL A 95 7.70 1.71 -18.05
CA VAL A 95 7.47 1.35 -16.65
C VAL A 95 5.99 1.15 -16.38
N PRO A 96 5.55 -0.08 -16.00
CA PRO A 96 4.18 -0.28 -15.55
C PRO A 96 3.96 0.43 -14.21
N VAL A 97 2.73 0.88 -13.97
CA VAL A 97 2.34 1.37 -12.64
C VAL A 97 2.21 0.17 -11.71
N GLU A 98 3.13 0.08 -10.75
CA GLU A 98 3.19 -1.02 -9.78
C GLU A 98 2.99 -0.54 -8.34
N PHE A 99 3.18 0.75 -8.05
CA PHE A 99 3.06 1.30 -6.69
C PHE A 99 1.84 2.24 -6.61
N ALA A 100 1.03 2.08 -5.56
CA ALA A 100 -0.11 2.96 -5.30
C ALA A 100 -0.06 3.53 -3.88
N ASP A 101 -0.03 4.86 -3.76
CA ASP A 101 -0.14 5.58 -2.49
C ASP A 101 -1.60 6.01 -2.26
N ILE A 102 -2.30 5.26 -1.40
CA ILE A 102 -3.74 5.39 -1.18
C ILE A 102 -4.00 6.47 -0.13
N GLY A 103 -4.58 7.59 -0.58
CA GLY A 103 -4.73 8.77 0.25
C GLY A 103 -3.40 9.53 0.39
N CYS A 104 -2.67 9.71 -0.71
CA CYS A 104 -1.28 10.22 -0.72
C CYS A 104 -1.07 11.62 -0.13
N GLY A 105 -2.13 12.36 0.19
CA GLY A 105 -2.04 13.72 0.69
C GLY A 105 -1.26 14.61 -0.27
N TYR A 106 -0.27 15.34 0.25
CA TYR A 106 0.57 16.23 -0.56
C TYR A 106 1.72 15.50 -1.32
N GLY A 107 1.66 14.16 -1.42
CA GLY A 107 2.50 13.36 -2.32
C GLY A 107 3.95 13.22 -1.90
N GLY A 108 4.28 13.46 -0.63
CA GLY A 108 5.66 13.42 -0.13
C GLY A 108 6.34 12.07 -0.37
N LEU A 109 5.64 10.97 -0.10
CA LEU A 109 6.14 9.62 -0.34
C LEU A 109 6.52 9.40 -1.80
N LEU A 110 5.63 9.76 -2.73
CA LEU A 110 5.84 9.58 -4.16
C LEU A 110 7.11 10.29 -4.62
N MET A 111 7.35 11.53 -4.17
CA MET A 111 8.56 12.28 -4.54
C MET A 111 9.82 11.64 -3.95
N ARG A 112 9.73 11.03 -2.77
CA ARG A 112 10.86 10.33 -2.14
C ARG A 112 11.19 9.04 -2.89
N LEU A 113 10.18 8.24 -3.24
CA LEU A 113 10.37 6.94 -3.86
C LEU A 113 10.66 7.00 -5.37
N ALA A 114 10.27 8.08 -6.06
CA ALA A 114 10.52 8.28 -7.49
C ALA A 114 11.98 7.98 -7.91
N PRO A 115 13.01 8.63 -7.33
CA PRO A 115 14.41 8.37 -7.67
C PRO A 115 14.92 7.00 -7.20
N MET A 116 14.30 6.39 -6.18
CA MET A 116 14.72 5.11 -5.63
C MET A 116 14.29 3.93 -6.50
N PHE A 117 13.18 4.07 -7.23
CA PHE A 117 12.62 3.02 -8.08
C PHE A 117 12.31 3.55 -9.49
N PRO A 118 13.34 3.94 -10.27
CA PRO A 118 13.15 4.58 -11.58
C PRO A 118 12.46 3.66 -12.62
N ASN A 119 12.45 2.35 -12.37
CA ASN A 119 11.84 1.33 -13.24
C ASN A 119 10.43 0.91 -12.80
N ALA A 120 9.85 1.54 -11.77
CA ALA A 120 8.50 1.27 -11.31
C ALA A 120 7.65 2.54 -11.40
N GLY A 121 6.52 2.47 -12.09
CA GLY A 121 5.54 3.54 -12.11
C GLY A 121 4.79 3.63 -10.79
N MET A 122 4.51 4.85 -10.34
CA MET A 122 3.83 5.13 -9.08
C MET A 122 2.66 6.08 -9.27
N VAL A 123 1.56 5.84 -8.57
CA VAL A 123 0.40 6.72 -8.58
C VAL A 123 -0.02 7.09 -7.15
N GLY A 124 -0.15 8.40 -6.93
CA GLY A 124 -0.88 8.94 -5.79
C GLY A 124 -2.37 8.98 -6.06
N MET A 125 -3.18 8.39 -5.19
CA MET A 125 -4.64 8.42 -5.31
C MET A 125 -5.23 9.23 -4.17
N GLU A 126 -5.77 10.41 -4.45
CA GLU A 126 -6.28 11.34 -3.44
C GLU A 126 -7.70 11.80 -3.77
N ILE A 127 -8.57 11.85 -2.76
CA ILE A 127 -9.98 12.16 -2.96
C ILE A 127 -10.25 13.68 -3.00
N ARG A 128 -9.42 14.47 -2.31
CA ARG A 128 -9.56 15.93 -2.18
C ARG A 128 -8.97 16.65 -3.40
N PHE A 129 -9.84 17.32 -4.16
CA PHE A 129 -9.47 18.05 -5.39
C PHE A 129 -8.24 18.95 -5.23
N LYS A 130 -8.26 19.90 -4.29
CA LYS A 130 -7.16 20.87 -4.16
C LYS A 130 -5.84 20.18 -3.80
N VAL A 131 -5.91 19.13 -3.00
CA VAL A 131 -4.72 18.37 -2.58
C VAL A 131 -4.18 17.55 -3.75
N SER A 132 -5.03 16.82 -4.49
CA SER A 132 -4.59 16.11 -5.71
C SER A 132 -4.00 17.07 -6.76
N LYS A 133 -4.59 18.26 -6.93
CA LYS A 133 -4.08 19.27 -7.87
C LYS A 133 -2.71 19.81 -7.45
N PHE A 134 -2.48 20.01 -6.15
CA PHE A 134 -1.15 20.36 -5.65
C PHE A 134 -0.11 19.33 -6.05
N VAL A 135 -0.41 18.03 -5.89
CA VAL A 135 0.54 16.96 -6.22
C VAL A 135 0.82 16.95 -7.72
N GLN A 136 -0.21 17.07 -8.56
CA GLN A 136 -0.07 17.17 -10.01
C GLN A 136 0.83 18.34 -10.41
N ASP A 137 0.59 19.54 -9.86
CA ASP A 137 1.41 20.73 -10.16
C ASP A 137 2.85 20.57 -9.64
N LYS A 138 3.03 19.89 -8.50
CA LYS A 138 4.35 19.61 -7.94
C LYS A 138 5.13 18.67 -8.85
N ILE A 139 4.48 17.63 -9.39
CA ILE A 139 5.09 16.70 -10.34
C ILE A 139 5.51 17.43 -11.61
N VAL A 140 4.65 18.28 -12.18
CA VAL A 140 4.98 19.08 -13.37
C VAL A 140 6.19 19.98 -13.10
N ALA A 141 6.18 20.70 -11.98
CA ALA A 141 7.27 21.59 -11.59
C ALA A 141 8.59 20.86 -11.33
N LEU A 142 8.54 19.65 -10.77
CA LEU A 142 9.72 18.81 -10.55
C LEU A 142 10.25 18.22 -11.86
N ARG A 143 9.41 17.67 -12.74
CA ARG A 143 9.84 17.17 -14.06
C ARG A 143 10.52 18.25 -14.89
N ALA A 144 10.00 19.48 -14.85
CA ALA A 144 10.62 20.62 -15.55
C ALA A 144 12.01 21.00 -15.01
N ARG A 145 12.25 20.80 -13.70
CA ARG A 145 13.56 21.01 -13.05
C ARG A 145 14.52 19.83 -13.17
N HIS A 146 14.00 18.67 -13.54
CA HIS A 146 14.72 17.40 -13.62
C HIS A 146 14.56 16.77 -15.01
N PRO A 147 15.09 17.42 -16.07
CA PRO A 147 14.93 16.98 -17.46
C PRO A 147 15.55 15.61 -17.74
N GLU A 148 16.41 15.09 -16.85
CA GLU A 148 16.92 13.72 -16.88
C GLU A 148 15.87 12.64 -16.58
N GLY A 149 14.66 13.04 -16.16
CA GLY A 149 13.51 12.15 -16.01
C GLY A 149 13.33 11.54 -14.62
N THR A 150 13.97 12.11 -13.59
CA THR A 150 13.93 11.62 -12.19
C THR A 150 12.50 11.42 -11.65
N TYR A 151 11.54 12.24 -12.09
CA TYR A 151 10.14 12.21 -11.63
C TYR A 151 9.14 11.79 -12.73
N ASP A 152 9.63 11.21 -13.83
CA ASP A 152 8.76 10.79 -14.93
C ASP A 152 7.94 9.53 -14.60
N ASN A 153 8.39 8.75 -13.61
CA ASN A 153 7.72 7.54 -13.16
C ASN A 153 6.61 7.79 -12.12
N VAL A 154 6.27 9.03 -11.76
CA VAL A 154 5.20 9.31 -10.78
C VAL A 154 4.06 10.14 -11.34
N CYS A 155 2.83 9.81 -10.97
CA CYS A 155 1.64 10.61 -11.28
C CYS A 155 0.70 10.71 -10.07
N CYS A 156 -0.36 11.51 -10.20
CA CYS A 156 -1.41 11.60 -9.20
C CYS A 156 -2.78 11.73 -9.85
N VAL A 157 -3.74 10.95 -9.37
CA VAL A 157 -5.14 10.96 -9.80
C VAL A 157 -6.06 11.37 -8.66
N ARG A 158 -7.09 12.16 -8.99
CA ARG A 158 -8.16 12.44 -8.05
C ARG A 158 -9.19 11.32 -8.12
N THR A 159 -9.36 10.55 -7.03
CA THR A 159 -10.30 9.43 -7.06
C THR A 159 -10.73 8.99 -5.66
N ASN A 160 -11.81 8.22 -5.62
CA ASN A 160 -12.25 7.51 -4.43
C ASN A 160 -11.86 6.04 -4.55
N THR A 161 -10.75 5.67 -3.91
CA THR A 161 -10.19 4.33 -3.95
C THR A 161 -11.10 3.28 -3.31
N MET A 162 -11.95 3.65 -2.35
CA MET A 162 -12.92 2.72 -1.78
C MET A 162 -14.00 2.26 -2.78
N ARG A 163 -14.14 2.97 -3.90
CA ARG A 163 -15.13 2.65 -4.95
C ARG A 163 -14.50 2.16 -6.23
N PHE A 164 -13.48 2.87 -6.70
CA PHE A 164 -13.02 2.76 -8.08
C PHE A 164 -11.67 2.07 -8.23
N LEU A 165 -11.08 1.51 -7.16
CA LEU A 165 -9.73 0.91 -7.25
C LEU A 165 -9.59 -0.11 -8.40
N ARG A 166 -10.58 -1.01 -8.54
CA ARG A 166 -10.63 -2.05 -9.58
C ARG A 166 -10.79 -1.50 -10.99
N ASN A 167 -11.21 -0.25 -11.13
CA ASN A 167 -11.28 0.41 -12.42
C ASN A 167 -9.89 0.83 -12.91
N PHE A 168 -8.96 1.15 -12.01
CA PHE A 168 -7.63 1.66 -12.38
C PHE A 168 -6.61 0.55 -12.65
N PHE A 169 -6.74 -0.61 -12.01
CA PHE A 169 -5.68 -1.61 -12.01
C PHE A 169 -6.18 -2.99 -12.44
N HIS A 170 -5.39 -3.65 -13.29
CA HIS A 170 -5.57 -5.07 -13.56
C HIS A 170 -5.29 -5.90 -12.31
N GLU A 171 -5.79 -7.13 -12.29
CA GLU A 171 -5.42 -8.08 -11.27
C GLU A 171 -3.89 -8.25 -11.20
N LYS A 172 -3.35 -8.31 -9.98
CA LYS A 172 -1.92 -8.59 -9.70
C LYS A 172 -0.94 -7.57 -10.30
N GLN A 173 -1.45 -6.41 -10.72
CA GLN A 173 -0.64 -5.34 -11.32
C GLN A 173 0.31 -4.72 -10.29
N LEU A 174 -0.20 -4.41 -9.09
CA LEU A 174 0.54 -3.67 -8.07
C LEU A 174 1.50 -4.59 -7.30
N THR A 175 2.67 -4.07 -6.95
CA THR A 175 3.62 -4.71 -6.02
C THR A 175 3.65 -4.01 -4.67
N LYS A 176 3.23 -2.75 -4.58
CA LYS A 176 3.20 -1.99 -3.32
C LYS A 176 1.95 -1.13 -3.20
N MET A 177 1.29 -1.22 -2.06
CA MET A 177 0.19 -0.32 -1.69
C MET A 177 0.50 0.33 -0.35
N PHE A 178 0.35 1.65 -0.27
CA PHE A 178 0.64 2.43 0.93
C PHE A 178 -0.64 3.01 1.52
N PHE A 179 -0.80 2.87 2.84
CA PHE A 179 -1.88 3.46 3.63
C PHE A 179 -1.24 4.18 4.81
N LEU A 180 -0.81 5.42 4.57
CA LEU A 180 -0.01 6.20 5.52
C LEU A 180 -0.85 7.27 6.19
N PHE A 181 -0.98 7.18 7.51
CA PHE A 181 -1.80 8.07 8.34
C PHE A 181 -3.25 8.22 7.85
N PRO A 182 -3.97 7.11 7.56
CA PRO A 182 -5.35 7.19 7.14
C PRO A 182 -6.25 7.72 8.28
N ASP A 183 -7.38 8.33 7.93
CA ASP A 183 -8.32 8.87 8.92
C ASP A 183 -8.82 7.76 9.87
N PRO A 184 -8.61 7.89 11.20
CA PRO A 184 -9.00 6.87 12.18
C PRO A 184 -10.51 6.73 12.34
N HIS A 185 -11.29 7.75 11.98
CA HIS A 185 -12.75 7.76 12.14
C HIS A 185 -13.24 7.24 13.50
N PHE A 186 -12.77 7.83 14.61
CA PHE A 186 -12.97 7.39 16.01
C PHE A 186 -14.40 7.03 16.46
N LYS A 187 -15.44 7.49 15.75
CA LYS A 187 -16.83 7.18 16.12
C LYS A 187 -17.21 5.83 15.52
N LYS A 188 -17.58 4.84 16.34
CA LYS A 188 -18.01 3.48 15.91
C LYS A 188 -18.86 3.43 14.63
N ARG A 189 -19.89 4.29 14.51
CA ARG A 189 -20.76 4.36 13.32
C ARG A 189 -20.04 4.69 12.00
N LYS A 190 -18.85 5.28 12.09
CA LYS A 190 -17.98 5.71 11.00
C LYS A 190 -16.85 4.72 10.72
N HIS A 191 -16.72 3.61 11.45
CA HIS A 191 -15.65 2.64 11.18
C HIS A 191 -15.77 2.02 9.77
N LYS A 192 -16.99 1.98 9.20
CA LYS A 192 -17.22 1.64 7.79
C LYS A 192 -16.56 2.57 6.77
N TRP A 193 -16.01 3.71 7.21
CA TRP A 193 -15.26 4.65 6.37
C TRP A 193 -13.75 4.45 6.49
N ARG A 194 -13.26 3.60 7.40
CA ARG A 194 -11.84 3.28 7.50
C ARG A 194 -11.40 2.60 6.21
N ILE A 195 -10.25 3.02 5.67
CA ILE A 195 -9.71 2.54 4.41
C ILE A 195 -9.22 1.08 4.48
N ILE A 196 -8.95 0.59 5.69
CA ILE A 196 -8.75 -0.83 5.98
C ILE A 196 -10.00 -1.32 6.71
N ALA A 197 -10.85 -2.05 6.00
CA ALA A 197 -12.10 -2.61 6.52
C ALA A 197 -12.37 -3.96 5.85
N PRO A 198 -13.00 -4.91 6.56
CA PRO A 198 -13.20 -6.27 6.07
C PRO A 198 -14.13 -6.34 4.85
N GLY A 199 -14.09 -7.49 4.16
CA GLY A 199 -14.95 -7.79 3.01
C GLY A 199 -14.45 -7.12 1.73
N PRO A 200 -15.34 -6.52 0.91
CA PRO A 200 -15.05 -6.15 -0.48
C PRO A 200 -13.82 -5.25 -0.67
N LEU A 201 -13.49 -4.45 0.34
CA LEU A 201 -12.37 -3.52 0.27
C LEU A 201 -11.03 -4.26 0.34
N LEU A 202 -10.82 -5.12 1.34
CA LEU A 202 -9.61 -5.96 1.41
C LEU A 202 -9.53 -6.95 0.24
N ASP A 203 -10.67 -7.49 -0.21
CA ASP A 203 -10.73 -8.36 -1.39
C ASP A 203 -10.20 -7.61 -2.63
N SER A 204 -10.60 -6.35 -2.80
CA SER A 204 -10.10 -5.50 -3.89
C SER A 204 -8.59 -5.26 -3.82
N TYR A 205 -8.04 -5.09 -2.62
CA TYR A 205 -6.60 -4.91 -2.45
C TYR A 205 -5.84 -6.19 -2.79
N ALA A 206 -6.34 -7.35 -2.34
CA ALA A 206 -5.72 -8.64 -2.63
C ALA A 206 -5.74 -8.98 -4.14
N GLU A 207 -6.79 -8.56 -4.84
CA GLU A 207 -6.96 -8.79 -6.28
C GLU A 207 -5.96 -7.99 -7.12
N VAL A 208 -5.82 -6.69 -6.87
CA VAL A 208 -4.90 -5.84 -7.66
C VAL A 208 -3.44 -6.03 -7.28
N LEU A 209 -3.16 -6.60 -6.11
CA LEU A 209 -1.80 -6.80 -5.59
C LEU A 209 -1.22 -8.15 -6.04
N ARG A 210 0.06 -8.16 -6.37
CA ARG A 210 0.78 -9.32 -6.92
C ARG A 210 1.02 -10.40 -5.86
N PRO A 211 0.74 -11.69 -6.15
CA PRO A 211 1.14 -12.83 -5.33
C PRO A 211 2.61 -12.79 -4.90
N ASP A 212 2.88 -13.14 -3.64
CA ASP A 212 4.18 -13.42 -3.00
C ASP A 212 5.15 -12.22 -2.90
N SER A 213 5.20 -11.33 -3.89
CA SER A 213 6.00 -10.11 -3.90
C SER A 213 5.21 -8.87 -3.46
N GLY A 214 3.88 -8.90 -3.56
CA GLY A 214 3.01 -7.78 -3.22
C GLY A 214 3.04 -7.43 -1.73
N ARG A 215 3.09 -6.13 -1.40
CA ARG A 215 3.12 -5.64 -0.02
C ARG A 215 2.09 -4.53 0.22
N VAL A 216 1.45 -4.60 1.38
CA VAL A 216 0.62 -3.52 1.96
C VAL A 216 1.39 -2.90 3.11
N TYR A 217 1.68 -1.60 3.03
CA TYR A 217 2.37 -0.82 4.05
C TYR A 217 1.36 0.04 4.80
N THR A 218 1.26 -0.12 6.12
CA THR A 218 0.34 0.67 6.96
C THR A 218 1.12 1.40 8.05
N LEU A 219 0.93 2.72 8.13
CA LEU A 219 1.49 3.57 9.18
C LEU A 219 0.38 4.43 9.78
N THR A 220 0.42 4.66 11.09
CA THR A 220 -0.48 5.58 11.79
C THR A 220 0.11 5.99 13.13
N ASP A 221 -0.25 7.18 13.63
CA ASP A 221 0.03 7.66 14.99
C ASP A 221 -1.07 7.29 16.00
N VAL A 222 -2.12 6.58 15.54
CA VAL A 222 -3.26 6.17 16.36
C VAL A 222 -3.21 4.66 16.61
N GLU A 223 -2.90 4.26 17.84
CA GLU A 223 -2.78 2.84 18.24
C GLU A 223 -4.06 2.03 17.96
N GLU A 224 -5.25 2.55 18.30
CA GLU A 224 -6.53 1.88 18.03
C GLU A 224 -6.73 1.62 16.52
N LEU A 225 -6.29 2.55 15.66
CA LEU A 225 -6.35 2.35 14.23
C LEU A 225 -5.32 1.32 13.77
N HIS A 226 -4.11 1.32 14.34
CA HIS A 226 -3.10 0.31 14.06
C HIS A 226 -3.61 -1.09 14.38
N GLU A 227 -4.14 -1.30 15.58
CA GLU A 227 -4.72 -2.57 16.00
C GLU A 227 -5.87 -3.00 15.09
N TRP A 228 -6.72 -2.05 14.69
CA TRP A 228 -7.79 -2.30 13.73
C TRP A 228 -7.26 -2.77 12.37
N MET A 229 -6.24 -2.09 11.81
CA MET A 229 -5.65 -2.46 10.53
C MET A 229 -4.99 -3.84 10.61
N VAL A 230 -4.20 -4.08 11.65
CA VAL A 230 -3.53 -5.36 11.89
C VAL A 230 -4.54 -6.49 12.02
N LYS A 231 -5.60 -6.32 12.80
CA LYS A 231 -6.65 -7.32 12.99
C LYS A 231 -7.27 -7.74 11.65
N HIS A 232 -7.78 -6.79 10.87
CA HIS A 232 -8.53 -7.12 9.66
C HIS A 232 -7.64 -7.64 8.53
N LEU A 233 -6.41 -7.15 8.41
CA LEU A 233 -5.44 -7.71 7.46
C LEU A 233 -5.01 -9.12 7.88
N SER A 234 -4.82 -9.39 9.17
CA SER A 234 -4.45 -10.74 9.66
C SER A 234 -5.59 -11.76 9.55
N GLU A 235 -6.84 -11.31 9.67
CA GLU A 235 -8.04 -12.16 9.49
C GLU A 235 -8.30 -12.49 8.01
N HIS A 236 -7.76 -11.71 7.08
CA HIS A 236 -7.94 -11.92 5.65
C HIS A 236 -6.99 -13.01 5.13
N SER A 237 -7.54 -14.04 4.50
CA SER A 237 -6.82 -15.28 4.16
C SER A 237 -5.68 -15.12 3.13
N LEU A 238 -5.64 -13.99 2.40
CA LEU A 238 -4.61 -13.68 1.40
C LEU A 238 -3.52 -12.73 1.91
N PHE A 239 -3.53 -12.35 3.19
CA PHE A 239 -2.50 -11.49 3.76
C PHE A 239 -1.79 -12.17 4.93
N GLU A 240 -0.48 -11.97 5.00
CA GLU A 240 0.36 -12.42 6.11
C GLU A 240 1.21 -11.26 6.59
N ARG A 241 1.25 -11.04 7.91
CA ARG A 241 2.07 -9.96 8.49
C ARG A 241 3.54 -10.33 8.39
N LEU A 242 4.38 -9.38 8.00
CA LEU A 242 5.82 -9.55 8.06
C LEU A 242 6.31 -9.59 9.50
N SER A 243 7.32 -10.40 9.74
CA SER A 243 8.10 -10.38 10.98
C SER A 243 8.89 -9.07 11.14
N PRO A 244 9.28 -8.68 12.37
CA PRO A 244 10.17 -7.53 12.58
C PRO A 244 11.47 -7.60 11.78
N GLU A 245 12.04 -8.79 11.62
CA GLU A 245 13.27 -9.04 10.88
C GLU A 245 13.06 -8.77 9.38
N GLU A 246 11.99 -9.30 8.79
CA GLU A 246 11.64 -9.05 7.39
C GLU A 246 11.28 -7.58 7.14
N MET A 247 10.71 -6.88 8.13
CA MET A 247 10.48 -5.44 8.04
C MET A 247 11.78 -4.64 8.08
N ALA A 248 12.77 -5.05 8.88
CA ALA A 248 14.06 -4.37 8.97
C ALA A 248 14.89 -4.48 7.68
N GLU A 249 14.69 -5.55 6.91
CA GLU A 249 15.34 -5.77 5.62
C GLU A 249 14.65 -5.04 4.44
N ASP A 250 13.41 -4.59 4.60
CA ASP A 250 12.67 -3.89 3.55
C ASP A 250 13.13 -2.42 3.45
N VAL A 251 13.80 -2.09 2.35
CA VAL A 251 14.29 -0.73 2.04
C VAL A 251 13.19 0.32 2.13
N VAL A 252 11.95 -0.02 1.74
CA VAL A 252 10.82 0.91 1.79
C VAL A 252 10.37 1.14 3.23
N VAL A 253 10.45 0.12 4.10
CA VAL A 253 10.20 0.30 5.54
C VAL A 253 11.25 1.23 6.15
N GLY A 254 12.53 1.04 5.81
CA GLY A 254 13.60 1.92 6.25
C GLY A 254 13.36 3.38 5.86
N GLU A 255 12.88 3.61 4.63
CA GLU A 255 12.54 4.95 4.16
C GLU A 255 11.31 5.54 4.86
N LEU A 256 10.26 4.73 5.07
CA LEU A 256 9.02 5.16 5.73
C LEU A 256 9.19 5.51 7.21
N LEU A 257 10.08 4.79 7.91
CA LEU A 257 10.30 4.90 9.34
C LEU A 257 11.54 5.72 9.71
N LYS A 258 12.12 6.41 8.74
CA LYS A 258 13.24 7.31 8.95
C LYS A 258 12.91 8.38 9.98
N GLU A 259 13.50 8.27 11.17
CA GLU A 259 13.12 9.07 12.35
C GLU A 259 13.38 10.56 12.16
N ASP A 260 14.49 10.90 11.50
CA ASP A 260 14.95 12.26 11.28
C ASP A 260 14.24 12.94 10.11
N ASP A 261 13.82 12.21 9.08
CA ASP A 261 13.17 12.80 7.91
C ASP A 261 12.10 11.89 7.28
N PRO A 262 10.93 11.74 7.94
CA PRO A 262 9.83 10.98 7.39
C PRO A 262 9.37 11.57 6.05
N PRO A 263 9.05 10.72 5.05
CA PRO A 263 8.78 11.19 3.68
C PRO A 263 7.40 11.85 3.52
N THR A 264 6.51 11.69 4.50
CA THR A 264 5.15 12.26 4.45
C THR A 264 4.99 13.43 5.40
N GLU A 265 4.13 14.36 5.04
CA GLU A 265 3.80 15.53 5.86
C GLU A 265 3.22 15.14 7.23
N GLU A 266 2.36 14.12 7.27
CA GLU A 266 1.81 13.65 8.54
C GLU A 266 2.89 12.97 9.38
N GLY A 267 3.77 12.16 8.79
CA GLY A 267 4.95 11.62 9.50
C GLY A 267 5.84 12.72 10.08
N GLN A 268 6.09 13.80 9.33
CA GLN A 268 6.84 14.95 9.84
C GLN A 268 6.13 15.70 10.97
N LYS A 269 4.79 15.74 10.98
CA LYS A 269 4.02 16.29 12.11
C LYS A 269 4.10 15.38 13.33
N VAL A 270 3.96 14.08 13.15
CA VAL A 270 4.08 13.07 14.21
C VAL A 270 5.45 13.14 14.88
N ARG A 271 6.52 13.23 14.08
CA ARG A 271 7.89 13.48 14.55
C ARG A 271 7.97 14.75 15.40
N ARG A 272 7.47 15.88 14.90
CA ARG A 272 7.48 17.16 15.63
C ARG A 272 6.67 17.11 16.93
N ALA A 273 5.58 16.35 16.95
CA ALA A 273 4.77 16.15 18.15
C ALA A 273 5.42 15.20 19.17
N GLY A 274 6.46 14.44 18.78
CA GLY A 274 7.06 13.41 19.61
C GLY A 274 6.16 12.19 19.82
N THR A 275 5.13 12.01 18.99
CA THR A 275 4.21 10.87 19.07
C THR A 275 4.80 9.66 18.37
N LYS A 276 4.51 8.46 18.89
CA LYS A 276 4.96 7.20 18.28
C LYS A 276 4.23 6.93 16.97
N THR A 277 4.98 6.50 15.95
CA THR A 277 4.40 5.92 14.73
C THR A 277 4.29 4.40 14.89
N HIS A 278 3.12 3.85 14.57
CA HIS A 278 2.84 2.42 14.56
C HIS A 278 2.82 1.92 13.12
N ALA A 279 3.66 0.93 12.82
CA ALA A 279 3.81 0.38 11.48
C ALA A 279 3.48 -1.12 11.42
N ALA A 280 2.84 -1.54 10.34
CA ALA A 280 2.70 -2.95 9.99
C ALA A 280 2.75 -3.12 8.48
N VAL A 281 3.46 -4.16 8.03
CA VAL A 281 3.55 -4.55 6.62
C VAL A 281 2.99 -5.95 6.46
N PHE A 282 2.22 -6.16 5.39
CA PHE A 282 1.63 -7.43 5.05
C PHE A 282 2.05 -7.85 3.64
N ARG A 283 2.43 -9.12 3.46
CA ARG A 283 2.60 -9.74 2.14
C ARG A 283 1.28 -10.29 1.65
N ARG A 284 1.04 -10.19 0.34
CA ARG A 284 -0.08 -10.85 -0.32
C ARG A 284 0.32 -12.26 -0.76
N LEU A 285 -0.46 -13.25 -0.35
CA LEU A 285 -0.17 -14.67 -0.57
C LEU A 285 -0.72 -15.16 -1.92
N ALA A 286 -0.03 -16.06 -2.62
CA ALA A 286 -0.57 -16.69 -3.82
C ALA A 286 -1.90 -17.42 -3.56
N ASN A 287 -1.97 -18.21 -2.48
CA ASN A 287 -3.13 -19.03 -2.13
C ASN A 287 -3.58 -18.79 -0.68
N PRO A 288 -4.90 -18.71 -0.42
CA PRO A 288 -5.42 -18.69 0.92
C PRO A 288 -5.27 -20.10 1.51
N LYS A 289 -4.44 -20.24 2.56
CA LYS A 289 -4.12 -21.48 3.32
C LYS A 289 -2.86 -22.27 2.92
N VAL A 290 -1.68 -21.64 2.91
CA VAL A 290 -0.41 -22.38 3.11
C VAL A 290 -0.03 -22.48 4.61
N LEU A 291 -0.74 -21.75 5.49
CA LEU A 291 -0.43 -21.71 6.92
C LEU A 291 -1.02 -22.87 7.75
N ALA A 292 -1.95 -23.66 7.21
CA ALA A 292 -2.47 -24.83 7.91
C ALA A 292 -1.42 -25.97 7.93
N GLU A 293 -0.73 -26.19 6.81
CA GLU A 293 0.22 -27.31 6.68
C GLU A 293 1.54 -27.05 7.41
N LYS A 294 2.00 -25.80 7.49
CA LYS A 294 3.24 -25.46 8.20
C LYS A 294 3.15 -25.59 9.73
N LYS A 295 1.96 -25.47 10.33
CA LYS A 295 1.78 -25.66 11.79
C LYS A 295 1.68 -27.15 12.17
N ASP A 296 1.24 -28.00 11.27
CA ASP A 296 1.11 -29.44 11.53
C ASP A 296 2.45 -30.17 11.41
N ILE A 297 3.37 -29.70 10.54
CA ILE A 297 4.72 -30.28 10.40
C ILE A 297 5.58 -30.02 11.65
N VAL A 298 5.48 -28.84 12.28
CA VAL A 298 6.23 -28.51 13.50
C VAL A 298 5.70 -29.24 14.74
N LYS A 299 4.39 -29.56 14.76
CA LYS A 299 3.79 -30.38 15.83
C LYS A 299 4.12 -31.87 15.71
N SER A 300 4.38 -32.40 14.52
CA SER A 300 4.79 -33.80 14.35
C SER A 300 6.23 -34.10 14.75
N GLU A 301 7.10 -33.08 14.81
CA GLU A 301 8.53 -33.26 15.16
C GLU A 301 8.83 -33.02 16.65
N THR A 302 7.88 -32.51 17.44
CA THR A 302 8.09 -32.24 18.87
C THR A 302 6.96 -32.77 19.76
N GLY A 303 6.97 -34.08 20.00
CA GLY A 303 6.39 -34.65 21.22
C GLY A 303 5.74 -36.02 21.08
N SER A 304 6.43 -37.08 21.54
CA SER A 304 6.00 -37.84 22.72
C SER A 304 7.07 -38.89 23.10
N VAL A 305 7.89 -38.57 24.10
CA VAL A 305 8.57 -39.60 24.91
C VAL A 305 7.78 -39.68 26.22
N ASN A 306 7.08 -40.78 26.43
CA ASN A 306 6.53 -41.13 27.74
C ASN A 306 7.42 -42.21 28.39
N PRO A 307 7.72 -42.10 29.70
CA PRO A 307 8.51 -43.08 30.43
C PRO A 307 7.62 -44.12 31.14
N SER A 308 7.99 -45.40 31.12
CA SER A 308 8.02 -46.34 32.28
C SER A 308 7.97 -47.84 31.90
N ASP A 309 8.93 -48.57 32.49
CA ASP A 309 8.93 -49.95 33.00
C ASP A 309 8.23 -51.13 32.28
N ASN A 310 9.00 -52.16 31.88
CA ASN A 310 9.22 -53.34 32.73
C ASN A 310 10.14 -54.42 32.10
N GLY A 311 11.18 -54.81 32.86
CA GLY A 311 11.53 -56.20 33.21
C GLY A 311 11.61 -57.33 32.17
N ASN A 312 12.85 -57.61 31.75
CA ASN A 312 13.56 -58.91 31.80
C ASN A 312 12.84 -60.21 31.34
N LYS A 313 13.35 -60.84 30.27
CA LYS A 313 13.65 -62.30 30.24
C LYS A 313 14.66 -62.66 29.15
N ILE A 314 15.69 -63.38 29.60
CA ILE A 314 16.84 -63.94 28.88
C ILE A 314 16.44 -65.24 28.18
N ALA A 315 16.92 -65.47 26.95
CA ALA A 315 17.38 -66.79 26.49
C ALA A 315 18.32 -66.65 25.28
N LYS A 316 19.48 -67.29 25.41
CA LYS A 316 20.59 -67.41 24.45
C LYS A 316 20.29 -68.46 23.39
N THR A 317 20.94 -68.33 22.22
CA THR A 317 21.75 -69.34 21.48
C THR A 317 22.13 -68.69 20.13
N ASP A 318 23.39 -68.28 19.94
CA ASP A 318 24.51 -69.05 19.37
C ASP A 318 24.49 -69.19 17.85
N ASN A 319 25.44 -68.46 17.25
CA ASN A 319 26.44 -68.90 16.27
C ASN A 319 25.99 -69.37 14.86
N GLN A 320 26.37 -68.60 13.82
CA GLN A 320 27.36 -69.04 12.81
C GLN A 320 27.63 -67.95 11.75
N MET A 321 28.92 -67.65 11.57
CA MET A 321 29.50 -67.10 10.33
C MET A 321 29.46 -68.17 9.24
N VAL A 322 29.30 -67.78 7.96
CA VAL A 322 30.34 -67.76 6.90
C VAL A 322 29.74 -67.41 5.53
N ASP A 323 30.50 -66.59 4.77
CA ASP A 323 30.80 -66.63 3.32
C ASP A 323 29.65 -66.87 2.30
N SER A 324 29.54 -66.24 1.13
CA SER A 324 30.53 -65.74 0.17
C SER A 324 29.81 -65.23 -1.11
N PHE A 325 30.43 -64.31 -1.86
CA PHE A 325 30.44 -64.12 -3.35
C PHE A 325 29.10 -64.13 -4.13
N ASN A 326 28.80 -63.28 -5.13
CA ASN A 326 29.61 -62.75 -6.23
C ASN A 326 28.80 -61.67 -7.01
N GLN A 327 29.45 -60.66 -7.58
CA GLN A 327 28.94 -59.90 -8.76
C GLN A 327 29.20 -60.71 -10.06
N PRO A 328 28.71 -60.35 -11.28
CA PRO A 328 29.17 -59.20 -12.12
C PRO A 328 27.98 -58.46 -12.83
N THR A 329 28.01 -57.14 -13.10
CA THR A 329 28.62 -56.35 -14.22
C THR A 329 28.38 -56.81 -15.66
N ASN A 330 27.86 -55.88 -16.49
CA ASN A 330 28.16 -55.55 -17.91
C ASN A 330 26.88 -55.21 -18.72
N THR A 331 26.64 -53.97 -19.14
CA THR A 331 27.24 -53.11 -20.21
C THR A 331 26.70 -53.39 -21.62
N ASP A 332 26.32 -52.29 -22.28
CA ASP A 332 26.41 -52.00 -23.73
C ASP A 332 25.50 -52.79 -24.69
N SER A 333 25.00 -52.28 -25.81
CA SER A 333 24.99 -50.97 -26.47
C SER A 333 24.10 -51.08 -27.74
N ASP A 334 23.82 -49.92 -28.34
CA ASP A 334 23.68 -49.68 -29.79
C ASP A 334 22.37 -49.92 -30.58
N LYS A 335 21.91 -48.78 -31.15
CA LYS A 335 21.47 -48.52 -32.56
C LYS A 335 20.13 -49.17 -33.02
N ASP A 336 19.33 -48.63 -33.94
CA ASP A 336 19.52 -47.64 -35.01
C ASP A 336 18.15 -47.17 -35.58
N GLY A 337 18.14 -46.05 -36.34
CA GLY A 337 17.19 -45.69 -37.42
C GLY A 337 15.73 -45.34 -37.07
N GLY A 338 15.08 -44.27 -37.53
CA GLY A 338 15.30 -43.37 -38.68
C GLY A 338 14.00 -43.27 -39.51
N THR A 339 13.54 -42.04 -39.81
CA THR A 339 12.97 -41.50 -41.08
C THR A 339 11.78 -40.53 -40.91
N ASP A 340 12.07 -39.25 -41.18
CA ASP A 340 11.44 -38.27 -42.09
C ASP A 340 9.92 -38.29 -42.40
N HIS A 341 9.29 -37.11 -42.27
CA HIS A 341 8.71 -36.42 -43.44
C HIS A 341 8.47 -34.91 -43.21
N ALA A 342 8.78 -34.14 -44.27
CA ALA A 342 8.71 -32.70 -44.40
C ALA A 342 7.33 -32.21 -44.89
N GLY A 343 7.05 -30.91 -44.74
CA GLY A 343 5.93 -30.25 -45.42
C GLY A 343 5.80 -28.75 -45.11
N ALA A 344 6.41 -27.92 -45.97
CA ALA A 344 6.31 -26.47 -45.96
C ALA A 344 4.98 -25.97 -46.55
N HIS A 345 4.49 -24.79 -46.11
CA HIS A 345 3.74 -23.89 -46.98
C HIS A 345 3.83 -22.42 -46.52
N GLN A 346 4.63 -21.64 -47.26
CA GLN A 346 4.44 -20.21 -47.47
C GLN A 346 3.27 -19.99 -48.44
N LYS A 347 2.46 -18.95 -48.20
CA LYS A 347 1.74 -18.23 -49.25
C LYS A 347 1.90 -16.73 -49.04
N HIS A 348 2.57 -16.12 -50.01
CA HIS A 348 2.42 -14.73 -50.38
C HIS A 348 1.03 -14.49 -50.97
N GLU A 349 0.41 -13.36 -50.64
CA GLU A 349 -0.54 -12.70 -51.53
C GLU A 349 -0.27 -11.19 -51.51
N LYS A 350 -0.25 -10.61 -52.71
CA LYS A 350 0.08 -9.22 -53.03
C LYS A 350 -1.01 -8.76 -54.02
N VAL A 351 -1.28 -7.45 -54.04
CA VAL A 351 -2.09 -6.68 -55.02
C VAL A 351 -3.60 -6.74 -54.73
N THR A 352 -4.31 -5.65 -54.45
CA THR A 352 -4.68 -4.59 -55.41
C THR A 352 -4.83 -3.18 -54.83
N THR A 353 -4.39 -2.21 -55.64
CA THR A 353 -4.61 -0.76 -55.60
C THR A 353 -5.98 -0.32 -56.14
N SER A 354 -6.57 0.73 -55.55
CA SER A 354 -7.52 1.72 -56.12
C SER A 354 -7.74 2.77 -55.00
N SER A 355 -7.51 4.09 -55.08
CA SER A 355 -7.57 5.13 -56.13
C SER A 355 -8.99 5.52 -56.59
N ALA A 356 -9.64 6.44 -55.85
CA ALA A 356 -10.51 7.55 -56.31
C ALA A 356 -10.98 8.32 -55.04
N LYS A 357 -10.58 9.56 -54.73
CA LYS A 357 -10.99 10.88 -55.28
C LYS A 357 -12.51 11.09 -55.41
N GLN A 358 -13.08 11.96 -54.55
CA GLN A 358 -13.81 13.21 -54.87
C GLN A 358 -14.48 13.76 -53.58
N GLU A 359 -14.12 14.98 -53.13
CA GLU A 359 -14.84 16.27 -53.33
C GLU A 359 -16.14 16.36 -52.51
N ALA A 360 -16.18 17.16 -51.44
CA ALA A 360 -16.47 18.60 -51.40
C ALA A 360 -17.98 18.93 -51.44
N ASN A 361 -18.50 19.43 -50.31
CA ASN A 361 -19.49 20.53 -50.17
C ASN A 361 -19.84 20.65 -48.69
N GLU A 362 -19.48 21.74 -48.00
CA GLU A 362 -20.14 23.05 -47.97
C GLU A 362 -21.44 23.11 -47.14
N ASN A 363 -21.35 23.95 -46.10
CA ASN A 363 -22.28 24.98 -45.67
C ASN A 363 -23.46 24.70 -44.70
N ASN A 364 -23.55 25.68 -43.77
CA ASN A 364 -24.67 26.12 -42.90
C ASN A 364 -25.01 25.19 -41.72
N LEU A 365 -24.80 25.58 -40.46
CA LEU A 365 -25.31 26.77 -39.76
C LEU A 365 -24.62 26.91 -38.39
#